data_AF-A0A953MJL7-F1
#
_entry.id   AF-A0A953MJL7-F1
#
_cell.length_a   1.000
_cell.length_b   1.000
_cell.length_c   1.000
_cell.angle_alpha   90.00
_cell.angle_beta   90.00
_cell.angle_gamma   90.00
#
_symmetry.space_group_name_H-M   'P 1'
#
loop_
_entity.id
_entity.type
_entity.pdbx_description
1 polymer ?
#
loop_
_entity_poly.entity_id
_entity_poly.type
_entity_poly.pdbx_seq_one_letter_code
_entity_poly.pdbx_strand_id
1 'polypeptide(L)' 'MKVKLFMNTGKYFKKPNLSNELENEINQWLEVNKQIEIKEIKQACCGGSLEPALTVISIWYDDKKN' A
#
# COMPACT_ATOMS: atom_id res chain seq x y z
N MET A 1 10.62 10.10 11.19
CA MET A 1 10.19 9.54 9.90
C MET A 1 9.98 8.04 10.03
N LYS A 2 8.75 7.59 9.81
CA LYS A 2 8.30 6.20 9.87
C LYS A 2 7.81 5.78 8.48
N VAL A 3 7.79 4.47 8.21
CA VAL A 3 7.27 3.92 6.96
C VAL A 3 6.25 2.81 7.26
N LYS A 4 5.13 2.84 6.56
CA LYS A 4 4.14 1.77 6.54
C LYS A 4 4.11 1.16 5.14
N LEU A 5 4.33 -0.14 5.08
CA LEU A 5 4.27 -0.92 3.84
C LEU A 5 2.93 -1.64 3.76
N PHE A 6 2.32 -1.57 2.59
CA PHE A 6 1.14 -2.32 2.18
C PHE A 6 1.53 -3.14 0.97
N MET A 7 1.24 -4.43 0.99
CA MET A 7 1.62 -5.33 -0.10
C MET A 7 0.49 -6.30 -0.39
N ASN A 8 0.24 -6.54 -1.67
CA ASN A 8 -0.71 -7.55 -2.09
C ASN A 8 -0.16 -8.32 -3.29
N THR A 9 -0.13 -9.64 -3.14
CA THR A 9 0.31 -10.59 -4.17
C THR A 9 -0.91 -11.18 -4.87
N GLY A 10 -0.97 -10.99 -6.18
CA GLY A 10 -1.92 -11.65 -7.05
C GLY A 10 -1.79 -13.16 -7.02
N LYS A 11 -2.85 -13.84 -7.45
CA LYS A 11 -2.85 -15.29 -7.65
C LYS A 11 -2.67 -15.58 -9.14
N TYR A 12 -1.94 -16.66 -9.46
CA TYR A 12 -1.84 -17.15 -10.83
C TYR A 12 -3.22 -17.34 -11.45
N PHE A 13 -3.39 -16.88 -12.70
CA PHE A 13 -4.59 -17.06 -13.52
C PHE A 13 -5.90 -16.47 -12.95
N LYS A 14 -5.84 -15.54 -11.99
CA LYS A 14 -7.00 -14.74 -11.56
C LYS A 14 -6.80 -13.27 -11.89
N LYS A 15 -7.88 -12.60 -12.34
CA LYS A 15 -7.89 -11.14 -12.46
C LYS A 15 -7.71 -10.54 -11.07
N PRO A 16 -6.67 -9.72 -10.86
CA PRO A 16 -6.46 -9.09 -9.57
C PRO A 16 -7.47 -7.96 -9.33
N ASN A 17 -8.27 -8.07 -8.26
CA ASN A 17 -8.91 -6.90 -7.61
C ASN A 17 -7.95 -6.27 -6.58
N LEU A 18 -6.64 -6.44 -6.78
CA LEU A 18 -5.56 -6.08 -5.85
C LEU A 18 -5.60 -4.60 -5.43
N SER A 19 -6.03 -3.72 -6.34
CA SER A 19 -6.11 -2.28 -6.09
C SER A 19 -7.14 -1.94 -5.01
N ASN A 20 -8.32 -2.57 -5.06
CA ASN A 20 -9.41 -2.25 -4.14
C ASN A 20 -9.12 -2.76 -2.73
N GLU A 21 -8.47 -3.91 -2.62
CA GLU A 21 -8.09 -4.49 -1.32
C GLU A 21 -7.02 -3.63 -0.63
N LEU A 22 -5.98 -3.23 -1.37
CA LEU A 22 -4.91 -2.36 -0.85
C LEU A 22 -5.44 -0.97 -0.47
N GLU A 23 -6.28 -0.38 -1.32
CA GLU A 23 -6.86 0.94 -1.04
C GLU A 23 -7.70 0.90 0.23
N ASN A 24 -8.54 -0.12 0.40
CA ASN A 24 -9.36 -0.27 1.60
C ASN A 24 -8.50 -0.46 2.86
N GLU A 25 -7.42 -1.25 2.79
CA GLU A 25 -6.49 -1.43 3.91
C GLU A 25 -5.78 -0.13 4.28
N ILE A 26 -5.31 0.63 3.28
CA ILE A 26 -4.68 1.94 3.49
C ILE A 26 -5.66 2.91 4.14
N ASN A 27 -6.89 2.98 3.64
CA ASN A 27 -7.92 3.88 4.18
C ASN A 27 -8.22 3.55 5.64
N GLN A 28 -8.45 2.27 5.98
CA GLN A 28 -8.67 1.85 7.37
C GLN A 28 -7.49 2.21 8.27
N TRP A 29 -6.26 2.05 7.78
CA TRP A 29 -5.08 2.45 8.54
C TRP A 29 -5.01 3.96 8.75
N LEU A 30 -5.31 4.78 7.75
CA LEU A 30 -5.35 6.24 7.87
C LEU A 30 -6.46 6.73 8.82
N GLU A 31 -7.61 6.06 8.85
CA GLU A 31 -8.71 6.37 9.76
C GLU A 31 -8.33 6.20 11.23
N VAL A 32 -7.51 5.19 11.53
CA VAL A 32 -6.98 4.95 12.88
C VAL A 32 -5.84 5.92 13.22
N ASN A 33 -5.04 6.33 12.23
CA ASN A 33 -3.82 7.11 12.43
C ASN A 33 -3.99 8.59 12.04
N LYS A 34 -4.99 9.29 12.60
CA LYS A 34 -5.30 10.70 12.24
C LYS A 34 -4.19 11.71 12.59
N GLN A 35 -3.29 11.33 13.50
CA GLN A 35 -2.20 12.16 14.02
C GLN A 35 -0.88 11.99 13.25
N ILE A 36 -0.93 11.52 12.00
CA ILE A 36 0.26 11.44 11.14
C ILE A 36 0.19 12.47 10.02
N GLU A 37 1.36 12.93 9.60
CA GLU A 37 1.56 13.77 8.44
C GLU A 37 2.25 12.93 7.36
N ILE A 38 1.56 12.69 6.25
CA ILE A 38 2.12 11.94 5.12
C ILE A 38 3.14 12.83 4.41
N LYS A 39 4.36 12.31 4.25
CA LYS A 39 5.46 13.00 3.55
C LYS A 39 5.64 12.50 2.13
N GLU A 40 5.49 11.19 1.93
CA GLU A 40 5.69 10.57 0.62
C GLU A 40 4.85 9.30 0.50
N ILE A 41 4.34 9.05 -0.70
CA ILE A 41 3.73 7.78 -1.06
C ILE A 41 4.46 7.29 -2.32
N LYS A 42 5.00 6.08 -2.25
CA LYS A 42 5.63 5.39 -3.39
C LYS A 42 4.89 4.09 -3.67
N GLN A 43 4.72 3.79 -4.95
CA GLN A 43 4.14 2.55 -5.42
C GLN A 43 5.16 1.84 -6.31
N ALA A 44 5.33 0.55 -6.10
CA ALA A 44 6.05 -0.34 -6.98
C ALA A 44 5.14 -1.50 -7.35
N CYS A 45 5.08 -1.82 -8.64
CA CYS A 45 4.42 -3.01 -9.14
C CYS A 45 5.46 -3.85 -9.86
N CYS A 46 5.50 -5.15 -9.56
CA CYS A 46 6.23 -6.12 -10.37
C CYS A 46 5.29 -7.27 -10.76
N GLY A 47 5.67 -7.97 -11.82
CA GLY A 47 4.86 -9.03 -12.41
C GLY A 47 5.20 -9.20 -13.87
N GLY A 48 5.03 -10.42 -14.37
CA GLY A 48 5.37 -10.79 -15.74
C GLY A 48 4.56 -11.98 -16.21
N SER A 49 4.80 -12.45 -17.43
CA SER A 49 4.02 -13.54 -18.03
C SER A 49 4.03 -14.85 -17.22
N LEU A 50 5.00 -15.05 -16.33
CA LEU A 50 5.18 -16.24 -15.50
C LEU A 50 5.23 -15.95 -13.99
N GLU A 51 5.08 -14.69 -13.58
CA GLU A 51 5.15 -14.29 -12.17
C GLU A 51 3.87 -13.57 -11.73
N PRO A 52 3.36 -13.86 -10.52
CA PRO A 52 2.14 -13.24 -10.03
C PRO A 52 2.39 -11.75 -9.82
N ALA A 53 1.40 -10.92 -10.19
CA ALA A 53 1.49 -9.48 -9.99
C ALA A 53 1.62 -9.17 -8.50
N LEU A 54 2.67 -8.47 -8.09
CA LEU A 54 2.86 -7.94 -6.75
C LEU A 54 2.78 -6.42 -6.82
N THR A 55 1.90 -5.86 -5.99
CA THR A 55 1.83 -4.41 -5.78
C THR A 55 2.27 -4.10 -4.36
N VAL A 56 3.20 -3.17 -4.24
CA VAL A 56 3.69 -2.65 -2.96
C VAL A 56 3.49 -1.15 -2.93
N ILE A 57 2.88 -0.65 -1.85
CA ILE A 57 2.73 0.76 -1.56
C ILE A 57 3.46 1.05 -0.24
N SER A 58 4.37 2.01 -0.27
CA SER A 58 5.05 2.51 0.92
C SER A 58 4.60 3.93 1.22
N ILE A 59 4.08 4.15 2.43
CA ILE A 59 3.69 5.46 2.94
C ILE A 59 4.71 5.90 3.98
N TRP A 60 5.40 7.00 3.71
CA TRP A 60 6.36 7.63 4.60
C TRP A 60 5.66 8.77 5.32
N TYR A 61 5.78 8.80 6.64
CA TYR A 61 5.04 9.74 7.47
C TYR A 61 5.83 10.13 8.72
N ASP A 62 5.47 11.28 9.28
CA ASP A 62 5.88 11.72 10.60
C ASP A 62 4.65 11.82 11.51
N ASP A 63 4.88 11.84 12.82
CA ASP A 63 3.82 12.24 13.75
C ASP A 63 3.54 13.74 13.56
N LYS A 64 2.27 14.12 13.47
CA LYS A 64 1.86 15.54 13.42
C LYS A 64 2.36 16.21 14.68
N LYS A 65 3.21 17.23 14.51
CA LYS A 65 3.52 18.15 15.59
C LYS A 65 2.29 19.03 15.79
N ASN A 66 1.68 18.90 16.96
CA ASN A 66 0.61 19.78 17.42
C ASN A 66 1.15 21.20 17.66
#